data_AF-A0A931XXT0-F1
#
_entry.id   AF-A0A931XXT0-F1
#
_cell.length_a   1.000
_cell.length_b   1.000
_cell.length_c   1.000
_cell.angle_alpha   90.00
_cell.angle_beta   90.00
_cell.angle_gamma   90.00
#
_symmetry.space_group_name_H-M   'P 1'
#
loop_
_entity.id
_entity.type
_entity.pdbx_description
1 polymer ?
#
loop_
_entity_poly.entity_id
_entity_poly.type
_entity_poly.pdbx_seq_one_letter_code
_entity_poly.pdbx_strand_id
1 'polypeptide(L)'
;GVLGRTDSMVVIRGINVYPSAVSALLGQVHGLTENYEIHVDCDERSDLVTVKVEAAREVAPERYGPLRQEAEEVLKRTIGVTIGIEVLSPQALPRYELKARRFFDHRPPHRKWLIQR
;
A
#
# COMPACT_ATOMS: atom_id res chain seq x y z
N GLY A 1 -26.64 -7.74 7.68
CA GLY A 1 -26.17 -8.77 6.75
C GLY A 1 -25.05 -8.21 5.90
N VAL A 2 -23.88 -8.84 5.97
CA VAL A 2 -22.71 -8.78 5.06
C VAL A 2 -22.49 -7.49 4.23
N LEU A 3 -21.79 -6.51 4.80
CA LEU A 3 -21.04 -5.47 4.04
C LEU A 3 -19.53 -5.82 3.91
N GLY A 4 -19.17 -7.06 4.25
CA GLY A 4 -17.79 -7.47 4.55
C GLY A 4 -16.99 -8.17 3.45
N ARG A 5 -17.46 -8.31 2.21
CA ARG A 5 -16.75 -9.14 1.19
C ARG A 5 -16.60 -8.49 -0.18
N THR A 6 -15.94 -7.34 -0.23
CA THR A 6 -15.34 -6.87 -1.49
C THR A 6 -14.04 -6.16 -1.16
N ASP A 7 -13.05 -6.94 -0.73
CA ASP A 7 -11.66 -6.52 -0.88
C ASP A 7 -11.27 -6.97 -2.29
N SER A 8 -11.23 -6.03 -3.23
CA SER A 8 -10.87 -6.34 -4.62
C SER A 8 -9.39 -6.72 -4.67
N MET A 9 -9.12 -7.95 -5.08
CA MET A 9 -7.77 -8.47 -5.29
C MET A 9 -7.08 -7.71 -6.42
N VAL A 10 -5.81 -7.38 -6.23
CA VAL A 10 -4.94 -6.79 -7.24
C VAL A 10 -3.81 -7.77 -7.56
N VAL A 11 -3.48 -7.94 -8.84
CA VAL A 11 -2.30 -8.72 -9.24
C VAL A 11 -1.11 -7.80 -9.48
N ILE A 12 -0.02 -8.02 -8.73
CA ILE A 12 1.25 -7.30 -8.81
C ILE A 12 2.35 -8.30 -9.10
N ARG A 13 3.07 -8.18 -10.23
CA ARG A 13 4.14 -9.12 -10.62
C ARG A 13 3.72 -10.60 -10.52
N GLY A 14 2.46 -10.91 -10.83
CA GLY A 14 1.89 -12.26 -10.72
C GLY A 14 1.46 -12.69 -9.31
N ILE A 15 1.64 -11.85 -8.29
CA ILE A 15 1.20 -12.08 -6.91
C ILE A 15 -0.13 -11.39 -6.65
N ASN A 16 -1.06 -12.13 -6.03
CA ASN A 16 -2.33 -11.60 -5.57
C ASN A 16 -2.12 -10.80 -4.28
N VAL A 17 -2.37 -9.51 -4.33
CA VAL A 17 -2.27 -8.57 -3.22
C VAL A 17 -3.67 -8.05 -2.87
N TYR A 18 -3.99 -8.17 -1.59
CA TYR A 18 -5.23 -7.72 -1.01
C TYR A 18 -4.96 -6.44 -0.22
N PRO A 19 -5.64 -5.31 -0.51
CA PRO A 19 -5.47 -4.09 0.26
C PRO A 19 -5.64 -4.32 1.77
N SER A 20 -6.58 -5.18 2.17
CA SER A 20 -6.77 -5.59 3.56
C SER A 20 -5.51 -6.23 4.19
N ALA A 21 -4.79 -7.07 3.45
CA ALA A 21 -3.55 -7.69 3.91
C ALA A 21 -2.43 -6.65 4.07
N VAL A 22 -2.31 -5.70 3.13
CA VAL A 22 -1.35 -4.58 3.24
C VAL A 22 -1.65 -3.74 4.48
N SER A 23 -2.92 -3.41 4.74
CA SER A 23 -3.33 -2.68 5.95
C SER A 23 -2.94 -3.41 7.22
N ALA A 24 -3.19 -4.72 7.29
CA ALA A 24 -2.88 -5.53 8.45
C ALA A 24 -1.36 -5.62 8.71
N LEU A 25 -0.55 -5.62 7.65
CA LEU A 25 0.90 -5.62 7.74
C LEU A 25 1.45 -4.26 8.18
N LEU A 26 0.95 -3.16 7.62
CA LEU A 26 1.31 -1.82 8.06
C LEU A 26 0.95 -1.60 9.54
N GLY A 27 -0.16 -2.15 10.01
CA GLY A 27 -0.57 -2.09 11.41
C GLY A 27 0.36 -2.83 12.39
N GLN A 28 1.29 -3.67 11.90
CA GLN A 28 2.31 -4.29 12.75
C GLN A 28 3.50 -3.35 13.01
N VAL A 29 3.64 -2.27 12.23
CA VAL A 29 4.74 -1.31 12.34
C VAL A 29 4.29 -0.15 13.24
N HIS A 30 4.78 -0.13 14.47
CA HIS A 30 4.41 0.90 15.44
C HIS A 30 4.88 2.29 15.00
N GLY A 31 3.93 3.22 14.86
CA GLY A 31 4.20 4.59 14.41
C GLY A 31 3.68 4.89 12.99
N LEU A 32 3.09 3.91 12.31
CA LEU A 32 2.30 4.13 11.10
C LEU A 32 0.80 4.18 11.43
N THR A 33 0.03 4.86 10.59
CA THR A 33 -1.42 4.88 10.68
C THR A 33 -2.07 3.91 9.69
N GLU A 34 -3.38 3.73 9.80
CA GLU A 34 -4.20 3.00 8.83
C GLU A 34 -4.50 3.79 7.53
N ASN A 35 -4.02 5.03 7.41
CA ASN A 35 -4.20 5.83 6.21
C ASN A 35 -3.04 5.60 5.23
N TYR A 36 -3.33 4.88 4.15
CA TYR A 36 -2.36 4.53 3.13
C TYR A 36 -2.99 4.45 1.74
N GLU A 37 -2.12 4.52 0.74
CA GLU A 37 -2.42 4.33 -0.68
C GLU A 37 -1.40 3.38 -1.30
N ILE A 38 -1.85 2.55 -2.23
CA ILE A 38 -1.04 1.64 -3.02
C ILE A 38 -1.00 2.20 -4.43
N HIS A 39 0.20 2.48 -4.92
CA HIS A 39 0.45 2.99 -6.25
C HIS A 39 1.18 1.91 -7.05
N VAL A 40 0.65 1.59 -8.21
CA VAL A 40 1.30 0.69 -9.16
C VAL A 40 1.67 1.48 -10.38
N ASP A 41 2.94 1.40 -10.72
CA ASP A 41 3.56 2.06 -11.86
C ASP A 41 4.36 1.02 -12.66
N CYS A 42 4.98 1.41 -13.77
CA CYS A 42 5.93 0.55 -14.47
C CYS A 42 7.10 1.36 -15.01
N ASP A 43 8.31 0.91 -14.69
CA ASP A 43 9.53 1.46 -15.28
C ASP A 43 10.05 0.47 -16.33
N GLU A 44 10.14 0.92 -17.58
CA GLU A 44 10.60 0.26 -18.83
C GLU A 44 10.18 -1.22 -19.05
N ARG A 45 10.48 -2.13 -18.12
CA ARG A 45 10.18 -3.57 -18.17
C ARG A 45 9.57 -4.15 -16.89
N SER A 46 9.53 -3.45 -15.77
CA SER A 46 9.11 -4.00 -14.46
C SER A 46 7.99 -3.20 -13.81
N ASP A 47 7.00 -3.89 -13.24
CA ASP A 47 5.98 -3.25 -12.40
C ASP A 47 6.64 -2.73 -11.11
N LEU A 48 6.40 -1.47 -10.76
CA LEU A 48 6.83 -0.86 -9.51
C LEU A 48 5.61 -0.68 -8.61
N VAL A 49 5.74 -1.05 -7.34
CA VAL A 49 4.68 -0.85 -6.35
C VAL A 49 5.21 -0.05 -5.20
N THR A 50 4.51 1.03 -4.90
CA THR A 50 4.82 1.93 -3.79
C THR A 50 3.60 2.05 -2.89
N VAL A 51 3.77 1.79 -1.61
CA VAL A 51 2.77 2.07 -0.59
C VAL A 51 3.14 3.37 0.10
N LYS A 52 2.26 4.37 -0.05
CA LYS A 52 2.33 5.64 0.68
C LYS A 52 1.53 5.50 1.96
N VAL A 53 2.10 5.81 3.11
CA VAL A 53 1.44 5.65 4.42
C VAL A 53 1.78 6.81 5.32
N GLU A 54 0.79 7.34 6.07
CA GLU A 54 1.06 8.41 7.03
C GLU A 54 1.71 7.86 8.30
N ALA A 55 2.71 8.57 8.80
CA ALA A 55 3.19 8.41 10.16
C ALA A 55 2.15 8.91 11.17
N ALA A 56 2.15 8.33 12.36
CA ALA A 56 1.34 8.78 13.47
C ALA A 56 1.80 10.16 13.97
N ARG A 57 0.91 10.93 14.60
CA ARG A 57 1.14 12.36 14.90
C ARG A 57 2.29 12.61 15.87
N GLU A 58 2.57 11.64 16.74
CA GLU A 58 3.66 11.69 17.72
C GLU A 58 5.02 11.29 17.14
N VAL A 59 5.07 10.79 15.90
CA VAL A 59 6.30 10.33 15.27
C VAL A 59 7.06 11.50 14.66
N ALA A 60 8.29 11.72 15.14
CA ALA A 60 9.18 12.74 14.61
C ALA A 60 9.71 12.35 13.20
N PRO A 61 9.93 13.31 12.28
CA PRO A 61 10.34 13.04 10.90
C PRO A 61 11.62 12.19 10.75
N GLU A 62 12.54 12.26 11.72
CA GLU A 62 13.79 11.49 11.73
C GLU A 62 13.52 9.98 11.84
N ARG A 63 12.34 9.60 12.35
CA ARG A 63 11.90 8.20 12.45
C ARG A 63 11.31 7.66 11.15
N TYR A 64 11.07 8.49 10.14
CA TYR A 64 10.41 8.04 8.90
C TYR A 64 11.30 7.07 8.11
N GLY A 65 12.61 7.32 8.05
CA GLY A 65 13.56 6.41 7.40
C GLY A 65 13.60 5.00 8.04
N PRO A 66 13.73 4.89 9.38
CA PRO A 66 13.59 3.63 10.09
C PRO A 66 12.23 2.94 9.89
N LEU A 67 11.11 3.66 10.01
CA LEU A 67 9.77 3.11 9.80
C LEU A 67 9.57 2.58 8.38
N ARG A 68 10.13 3.29 7.40
CA ARG A 68 10.13 2.87 6.00
C ARG A 68 10.80 1.51 5.85
N GLN A 69 12.01 1.34 6.39
CA GLN A 69 12.76 0.09 6.30
C GLN A 69 12.02 -1.06 7.00
N GLU A 70 11.49 -0.82 8.20
CA GLU A 70 10.73 -1.82 8.94
C GLU A 70 9.49 -2.29 8.15
N ALA A 71 8.72 -1.36 7.58
CA ALA A 71 7.58 -1.69 6.74
C ALA A 71 7.98 -2.43 5.46
N GLU A 72 9.06 -2.00 4.78
CA GLU A 72 9.62 -2.70 3.61
C GLU A 72 9.93 -4.16 3.94
N GLU A 73 10.55 -4.42 5.10
CA GLU A 73 10.88 -5.77 5.56
C GLU A 73 9.63 -6.60 5.88
N VAL A 74 8.67 -6.05 6.64
CA VAL A 74 7.43 -6.75 7.03
C VAL A 74 6.62 -7.15 5.80
N LEU A 75 6.43 -6.22 4.85
CA LEU A 75 5.69 -6.50 3.62
C LEU A 75 6.43 -7.49 2.74
N LYS A 76 7.75 -7.35 2.57
CA LYS A 76 8.54 -8.27 1.74
C LYS A 76 8.51 -9.70 2.29
N ARG A 77 8.64 -9.86 3.61
CA ARG A 77 8.63 -11.18 4.28
C ARG A 77 7.30 -11.91 4.09
N THR A 78 6.18 -11.18 4.10
CA THR A 78 4.84 -11.79 4.04
C THR A 78 4.32 -11.94 2.62
N ILE A 79 4.49 -10.91 1.77
CA ILE A 79 3.94 -10.87 0.41
C ILE A 79 4.91 -11.52 -0.60
N GLY A 80 6.22 -11.56 -0.28
CA GLY A 80 7.23 -12.23 -1.11
C GLY A 80 7.76 -11.39 -2.28
N VAL A 81 7.30 -10.14 -2.43
CA VAL A 81 7.82 -9.19 -3.43
C VAL A 81 8.25 -7.89 -2.76
N THR A 82 9.24 -7.23 -3.37
CA THR A 82 9.65 -5.89 -2.94
C THR A 82 8.54 -4.89 -3.23
N ILE A 83 8.09 -4.21 -2.18
CA ILE A 83 7.15 -3.09 -2.22
C ILE A 83 7.89 -1.89 -1.63
N GLY A 84 7.99 -0.81 -2.39
CA GLY A 84 8.57 0.44 -1.89
C GLY A 84 7.63 1.07 -0.87
N ILE A 85 8.18 1.66 0.19
CA ILE A 85 7.40 2.39 1.18
C ILE A 85 7.76 3.88 1.13
N GLU A 86 6.75 4.74 1.18
CA GLU A 86 6.89 6.18 1.36
C GLU A 86 6.13 6.58 2.63
N VAL A 87 6.87 6.99 3.66
CA VAL A 87 6.30 7.46 4.92
C VAL A 87 6.04 8.96 4.80
N LEU A 88 4.77 9.35 4.91
CA LEU A 88 4.30 10.71 4.77
C LEU A 88 4.01 11.35 6.13
N SER A 89 4.02 12.68 6.15
CA SER A 89 3.58 13.44 7.32
C SER A 89 2.13 13.14 7.70
N PRO A 90 1.75 13.26 8.98
CA PRO A 90 0.37 13.07 9.41
C PRO A 90 -0.59 13.97 8.63
N GLN A 91 -1.73 13.42 8.20
CA GLN A 91 -2.76 14.13 7.42
C GLN A 91 -2.34 14.55 5.98
N ALA A 92 -1.26 13.98 5.44
CA ALA A 92 -0.83 14.25 4.07
C ALA A 92 -1.71 13.60 3.00
N LEU A 93 -2.38 12.50 3.33
CA LEU A 93 -3.27 11.78 2.41
C LEU A 93 -4.73 12.20 2.62
N PRO A 94 -5.55 12.19 1.55
CA PRO A 94 -6.98 12.45 1.68
C PRO A 94 -7.64 11.49 2.66
N ARG A 95 -8.64 11.99 3.41
CA ARG A 95 -9.46 11.14 4.28
C ARG A 95 -10.56 10.52 3.45
N TYR A 96 -10.57 9.20 3.44
CA TYR A 96 -11.53 8.40 2.69
C TYR A 96 -12.70 8.01 3.56
N GLU A 97 -13.93 8.35 3.17
CA GLU A 97 -15.12 8.18 4.02
C GLU A 97 -15.42 6.70 4.34
N LEU A 98 -15.19 5.76 3.42
CA LEU A 98 -15.29 4.29 3.59
C LEU A 98 -14.71 3.59 2.34
N LYS A 99 -14.12 2.37 2.46
CA LYS A 99 -13.65 1.45 1.37
C LYS A 99 -13.06 2.12 0.11
N ALA A 100 -12.58 3.35 0.22
CA ALA A 100 -12.25 4.12 -0.95
C ALA A 100 -11.07 3.46 -1.64
N ARG A 101 -10.93 3.73 -2.94
CA ARG A 101 -9.87 3.17 -3.77
C ARG A 101 -8.51 3.62 -3.25
N ARG A 102 -7.95 2.86 -2.31
CA ARG A 102 -6.55 2.95 -1.85
C ARG A 102 -5.61 2.37 -2.90
N PHE A 103 -6.07 2.17 -4.13
CA PHE A 103 -5.31 1.51 -5.19
C PHE A 103 -5.34 2.37 -6.46
N PHE A 104 -4.17 2.78 -6.88
CA PHE A 104 -3.95 3.68 -8.01
C PHE A 104 -3.05 2.98 -9.03
N ASP A 105 -3.63 2.61 -10.17
CA ASP A 105 -2.91 1.98 -11.27
C ASP A 105 -2.56 3.02 -12.35
N HIS A 106 -1.29 3.43 -12.34
CA HIS A 106 -0.69 4.38 -13.27
C HIS A 106 -0.09 3.71 -14.51
N ARG A 107 -0.11 2.38 -14.60
CA ARG A 107 0.41 1.64 -15.76
C ARG A 107 -0.34 2.04 -17.05
N PRO A 108 0.29 1.95 -18.23
CA PRO A 108 -0.37 2.24 -19.49
C PRO A 108 -1.51 1.24 -19.76
N PRO A 109 -2.56 1.62 -20.52
CA PRO A 109 -3.77 0.80 -20.71
C PRO A 109 -3.52 -0.63 -21.19
N HIS A 110 -2.49 -0.85 -22.02
CA HIS A 110 -2.12 -2.18 -22.51
C HIS A 110 -1.46 -3.08 -21.44
N ARG A 111 -1.11 -2.52 -20.27
CA ARG A 111 -0.59 -3.23 -19.08
C ARG A 111 -1.52 -3.19 -17.88
N LYS A 112 -2.64 -2.44 -17.95
CA LYS A 112 -3.70 -2.50 -16.94
C LYS A 112 -4.43 -3.83 -17.08
N TRP A 113 -4.13 -4.79 -16.20
CA TRP A 113 -4.93 -6.01 -16.14
C TRP A 113 -6.28 -5.72 -15.46
N LEU A 114 -7.32 -6.34 -16.04
CA LEU A 114 -8.71 -6.33 -15.59
C LEU A 114 -8.80 -6.75 -14.12
N ILE A 115 -9.38 -5.89 -13.28
CA ILE A 115 -9.95 -6.30 -12.00
C ILE A 115 -10.93 -7.42 -12.32
N GLN A 116 -10.57 -8.69 -12.06
CA GLN A 116 -11.54 -9.77 -12.15
C GLN A 116 -12.57 -9.52 -11.05
N ARG A 117 -13.80 -9.23 -11.49
CA ARG A 117 -14.97 -9.11 -10.64
C ARG A 117 -15.36 -10.46 -10.06
#